data_AF-A0A956I174-F1
#
_entry.id   AF-A0A956I174-F1
#
_cell.length_a   1.000
_cell.length_b   1.000
_cell.length_c   1.000
_cell.angle_alpha   90.00
_cell.angle_beta   90.00
_cell.angle_gamma   90.00
#
_symmetry.space_group_name_H-M   'P 1'
#
loop_
_entity.id
_entity.type
_entity.pdbx_description
1 polymer ?
#
loop_
_entity_poly.entity_id
_entity_poly.type
_entity_poly.pdbx_seq_one_letter_code
_entity_poly.pdbx_strand_id
1 'polypeptide(L)'
;MRLGRGRRVRHGGARRHPEQLLELWEMESCPFCRRVREALSELDLDWVCHPTPKGSGLREDTPRWNGRYSFPFLRDPSTGVEMKESEAILDYLHDTYGAGRPHSARLTRRFDLAGSMLASGLRPKGMRTDHGDRTQPAKPLELWQYEGCPYSRKVRERLHALCLEVVVRNVALGSPKRATLVARGGKMQVPFLIDSSRGVALYESEDILAYLDSVYAR
;
A
#
# COMPACT_ATOMS: atom_id res chain seq x y z
N MET A 1 17.79 12.40 -6.48
CA MET A 1 16.76 13.16 -5.73
C MET A 1 15.43 12.40 -5.85
N ARG A 2 14.80 11.96 -4.74
CA ARG A 2 13.54 11.16 -4.74
C ARG A 2 12.26 11.99 -4.92
N LEU A 3 12.36 13.26 -5.31
CA LEU A 3 11.23 14.17 -5.43
C LEU A 3 10.19 13.61 -6.41
N GLY A 4 8.97 13.36 -5.93
CA GLY A 4 7.83 12.96 -6.75
C GLY A 4 7.61 11.46 -6.96
N ARG A 5 8.35 10.56 -6.30
CA ARG A 5 8.05 9.11 -6.31
C ARG A 5 6.64 8.82 -5.82
N GLY A 6 5.94 7.90 -6.49
CA GLY A 6 4.59 7.48 -6.11
C GLY A 6 3.48 8.54 -6.23
N ARG A 7 3.77 9.74 -6.78
CA ARG A 7 2.79 10.82 -6.98
C ARG A 7 2.11 10.78 -8.35
N ARG A 8 2.71 10.12 -9.32
CA ARG A 8 2.27 10.08 -10.71
C ARG A 8 2.48 8.68 -11.29
N VAL A 9 1.55 8.26 -12.13
CA VAL A 9 1.72 7.10 -13.01
C VAL A 9 2.85 7.37 -14.00
N ARG A 10 3.83 6.47 -14.08
CA ARG A 10 5.02 6.62 -14.94
C ARG A 10 4.94 5.71 -16.15
N HIS A 11 5.48 6.16 -17.29
CA HIS A 11 5.59 5.37 -18.51
C HIS A 11 4.26 4.75 -18.99
N GLY A 12 3.15 5.45 -18.77
CA GLY A 12 1.80 4.96 -19.12
C GLY A 12 1.17 4.00 -18.10
N GLY A 13 1.87 3.69 -17.00
CA GLY A 13 1.40 2.75 -15.98
C GLY A 13 1.76 1.31 -16.33
N ALA A 14 1.01 0.38 -15.77
CA ALA A 14 1.16 -1.02 -16.10
C ALA A 14 0.73 -1.31 -17.54
N ARG A 15 1.54 -2.09 -18.28
CA ARG A 15 1.22 -2.60 -19.61
C ARG A 15 0.28 -3.80 -19.56
N ARG A 16 0.30 -4.51 -18.44
CA ARG A 16 -0.60 -5.62 -18.10
C ARG A 16 -1.17 -5.36 -16.72
N HIS A 17 -2.43 -5.74 -16.50
CA HIS A 17 -3.01 -5.76 -15.16
C HIS A 17 -3.12 -7.21 -14.68
N PRO A 18 -2.88 -7.46 -13.38
CA PRO A 18 -3.08 -8.78 -12.80
C PRO A 18 -4.57 -9.15 -12.84
N GLU A 19 -4.87 -10.43 -13.07
CA GLU A 19 -6.25 -10.94 -13.12
C GLU A 19 -6.88 -10.98 -11.72
N GLN A 20 -6.04 -11.21 -10.72
CA GLN A 20 -6.39 -11.18 -9.30
C GLN A 20 -5.54 -10.12 -8.59
N LEU A 21 -6.05 -9.55 -7.50
CA LEU A 21 -5.29 -8.53 -6.77
C LEU A 21 -3.99 -9.12 -6.23
N LEU A 22 -2.91 -8.34 -6.37
CA LEU A 22 -1.64 -8.62 -5.69
C LEU A 22 -1.86 -8.58 -4.19
N GLU A 23 -1.18 -9.43 -3.43
CA GLU A 23 -1.22 -9.43 -1.97
C GLU A 23 0.14 -8.98 -1.43
N LEU A 24 0.15 -8.02 -0.51
CA LEU A 24 1.37 -7.44 0.04
C LEU A 24 1.32 -7.40 1.57
N TRP A 25 2.19 -8.18 2.20
CA TRP A 25 2.44 -8.07 3.64
C TRP A 25 3.47 -6.99 3.89
N GLU A 26 3.06 -5.97 4.62
CA GLU A 26 3.86 -4.77 4.77
C GLU A 26 3.69 -4.03 6.10
N MET A 27 4.61 -3.11 6.32
CA MET A 27 4.57 -2.12 7.38
C MET A 27 4.64 -0.72 6.78
N GLU A 28 3.78 0.18 7.23
CA GLU A 28 3.77 1.57 6.74
C GLU A 28 5.11 2.27 7.01
N SER A 29 5.70 2.05 8.18
CA SER A 29 6.98 2.67 8.58
C SER A 29 8.22 2.01 7.95
N CYS A 30 8.08 0.94 7.18
CA CYS A 30 9.22 0.23 6.59
C CYS A 30 9.68 0.92 5.29
N PRO A 31 10.95 1.34 5.19
CA PRO A 31 11.46 2.00 3.99
C PRO A 31 11.47 1.06 2.76
N PHE A 32 11.61 -0.25 2.97
CA PHE A 32 11.56 -1.24 1.89
C PHE A 32 10.14 -1.43 1.36
N CYS A 33 9.15 -1.55 2.24
CA CYS A 33 7.73 -1.63 1.84
C CYS A 33 7.29 -0.36 1.13
N ARG A 34 7.69 0.81 1.64
CA ARG A 34 7.42 2.10 0.97
C ARG A 34 7.87 2.11 -0.48
N ARG A 35 9.05 1.58 -0.79
CA ARG A 35 9.54 1.51 -2.18
C ARG A 35 8.63 0.66 -3.07
N VAL A 36 8.13 -0.45 -2.53
CA VAL A 36 7.16 -1.31 -3.24
C VAL A 36 5.84 -0.55 -3.47
N ARG A 37 5.29 0.12 -2.45
CA ARG A 37 4.08 0.95 -2.60
C ARG A 37 4.24 2.10 -3.61
N GLU A 38 5.42 2.73 -3.64
CA GLU A 38 5.77 3.74 -4.64
C GLU A 38 5.73 3.13 -6.05
N ALA A 39 6.29 1.94 -6.26
CA ALA A 39 6.25 1.25 -7.55
C ALA A 39 4.82 0.84 -7.94
N LEU A 40 4.04 0.28 -7.01
CA LEU A 40 2.62 -0.03 -7.23
C LEU A 40 1.83 1.23 -7.64
N SER A 41 2.09 2.37 -7.00
CA SER A 41 1.47 3.65 -7.34
C SER A 41 1.91 4.18 -8.72
N GLU A 42 3.19 4.03 -9.06
CA GLU A 42 3.75 4.46 -10.35
C GLU A 42 3.28 3.59 -11.52
N LEU A 43 3.02 2.30 -11.27
CA LEU A 43 2.44 1.35 -12.22
C LEU A 43 0.90 1.37 -12.22
N ASP A 44 0.28 2.10 -11.30
CA ASP A 44 -1.17 2.13 -11.11
C ASP A 44 -1.81 0.74 -10.83
N LEU A 45 -1.08 -0.10 -10.09
CA LEU A 45 -1.51 -1.44 -9.69
C LEU A 45 -2.25 -1.40 -8.35
N ASP A 46 -3.37 -2.09 -8.26
CA ASP A 46 -4.12 -2.26 -7.01
C ASP A 46 -3.64 -3.51 -6.27
N TRP A 47 -3.78 -3.53 -4.94
CA TRP A 47 -3.35 -4.66 -4.13
C TRP A 47 -4.19 -4.80 -2.86
N VAL A 48 -4.19 -6.01 -2.28
CA VAL A 48 -4.62 -6.27 -0.91
C VAL A 48 -3.44 -5.99 0.01
N CYS A 49 -3.58 -4.99 0.87
CA CYS A 49 -2.62 -4.70 1.92
C CYS A 49 -2.93 -5.57 3.13
N HIS A 50 -1.92 -6.29 3.58
CA HIS A 50 -1.90 -7.10 4.79
C HIS A 50 -1.00 -6.43 5.82
N PRO A 51 -1.54 -5.58 6.71
CA PRO A 51 -0.70 -4.84 7.64
C PRO A 51 -0.07 -5.74 8.71
N THR A 52 1.22 -5.53 8.94
CA THR A 52 2.03 -6.34 9.88
C THR A 52 2.88 -5.47 10.81
N PRO A 53 2.30 -4.47 11.53
CA PRO A 53 3.08 -3.60 12.40
C PRO A 53 3.73 -4.39 13.54
N LYS A 54 4.78 -3.82 14.15
CA LYS A 54 5.47 -4.49 15.26
C LYS A 54 4.50 -4.71 16.44
N GLY A 55 4.50 -5.91 16.98
CA GLY A 55 3.67 -6.28 18.14
C GLY A 55 2.24 -6.67 17.79
N SER A 56 1.84 -6.70 16.51
CA SER A 56 0.50 -7.16 16.10
C SER A 56 0.21 -8.59 16.51
N GLY A 57 1.23 -9.44 16.71
CA GLY A 57 1.01 -10.88 16.62
C GLY A 57 0.71 -11.20 15.16
N LEU A 58 1.63 -11.91 14.51
CA LEU A 58 1.48 -12.17 13.09
C LEU A 58 0.34 -13.16 12.91
N ARG A 59 -0.55 -12.86 11.96
CA ARG A 59 -1.67 -13.75 11.65
C ARG A 59 -1.13 -15.12 11.24
N GLU A 60 -1.93 -16.15 11.47
CA GLU A 60 -1.52 -17.54 11.16
C GLU A 60 -1.18 -17.72 9.68
N ASP A 61 -1.92 -17.04 8.81
CA ASP A 61 -1.75 -17.01 7.35
C ASP A 61 -0.57 -16.15 6.87
N THR A 62 0.12 -15.43 7.77
CA THR A 62 1.26 -14.59 7.37
C THR A 62 2.38 -15.49 6.84
N PRO A 63 2.82 -15.31 5.57
CA PRO A 63 3.82 -16.16 4.96
C PRO A 63 5.12 -16.20 5.78
N ARG A 64 5.58 -17.42 6.09
CA ARG A 64 6.82 -17.67 6.82
C ARG A 64 7.82 -18.32 5.89
N TRP A 65 9.02 -17.74 5.80
CA TRP A 65 10.12 -18.35 5.07
C TRP A 65 11.18 -18.83 6.05
N ASN A 66 11.39 -20.15 6.14
CA ASN A 66 12.30 -20.78 7.11
C ASN A 66 12.02 -20.33 8.56
N GLY A 67 10.74 -20.24 8.94
CA GLY A 67 10.32 -19.82 10.28
C GLY A 67 10.58 -18.34 10.60
N ARG A 68 11.07 -17.54 9.64
CA ARG A 68 11.31 -16.11 9.79
C ARG A 68 10.38 -15.29 8.90
N TYR A 69 10.07 -14.10 9.39
CA TYR A 69 9.33 -13.09 8.65
C TYR A 69 10.31 -12.13 7.97
N SER A 70 10.01 -11.76 6.73
CA SER A 70 10.72 -10.70 6.00
C SER A 70 9.69 -9.83 5.31
N PHE A 71 9.80 -8.51 5.49
CA PHE A 71 8.88 -7.54 4.89
C PHE A 71 9.65 -6.58 3.98
N PRO A 72 9.12 -6.25 2.79
CA PRO A 72 7.85 -6.70 2.24
C PRO A 72 7.87 -8.16 1.76
N PHE A 73 6.70 -8.80 1.78
CA PHE A 73 6.44 -10.08 1.11
C PHE A 73 5.30 -9.86 0.10
N LEU A 74 5.54 -10.23 -1.16
CA LEU A 74 4.57 -10.12 -2.25
C LEU A 74 4.10 -11.53 -2.63
N ARG A 75 2.80 -11.67 -2.82
CA ARG A 75 2.19 -12.80 -3.51
C ARG A 75 1.38 -12.28 -4.69
N ASP A 76 1.56 -12.92 -5.85
CA ASP A 76 0.75 -12.68 -7.03
C ASP A 76 -0.03 -13.95 -7.39
N PRO A 77 -1.32 -14.01 -7.02
CA PRO A 77 -2.18 -15.13 -7.39
C PRO A 77 -2.36 -15.31 -8.90
N SER A 78 -2.16 -14.26 -9.70
CA SER A 78 -2.32 -14.30 -11.17
C SER A 78 -1.19 -15.09 -11.84
N THR A 79 -0.01 -15.12 -11.24
CA THR A 79 1.17 -15.85 -11.76
C THR A 79 1.62 -17.00 -10.87
N GLY A 80 1.06 -17.13 -9.66
CA GLY A 80 1.47 -18.10 -8.65
C GLY A 80 2.78 -17.75 -7.95
N VAL A 81 3.28 -16.53 -8.14
CA VAL A 81 4.59 -16.11 -7.62
C VAL A 81 4.46 -15.65 -6.17
N GLU A 82 5.38 -16.12 -5.33
CA GLU A 82 5.54 -15.69 -3.94
C GLU A 82 7.00 -15.30 -3.70
N MET A 83 7.25 -14.09 -3.19
CA MET A 83 8.62 -13.60 -3.03
C MET A 83 8.81 -12.60 -1.89
N LYS A 84 10.04 -12.57 -1.39
CA LYS A 84 10.56 -11.59 -0.43
C LYS A 84 11.64 -10.73 -1.09
N GLU A 85 12.23 -9.84 -0.31
CA GLU A 85 13.25 -8.86 -0.72
C GLU A 85 12.71 -7.77 -1.65
N SER A 86 12.70 -6.53 -1.15
CA SER A 86 12.11 -5.41 -1.90
C SER A 86 12.71 -5.18 -3.29
N GLU A 87 14.00 -5.46 -3.53
CA GLU A 87 14.57 -5.31 -4.88
C GLU A 87 14.06 -6.36 -5.87
N ALA A 88 13.91 -7.62 -5.43
CA ALA A 88 13.36 -8.68 -6.26
C ALA A 88 11.89 -8.37 -6.60
N ILE A 89 11.12 -7.92 -5.61
CA ILE A 89 9.74 -7.46 -5.79
C ILE A 89 9.67 -6.30 -6.79
N LEU A 90 10.54 -5.30 -6.66
CA LEU A 90 10.56 -4.16 -7.58
C LEU A 90 10.91 -4.58 -9.00
N ASP A 91 11.92 -5.43 -9.18
CA ASP A 91 12.32 -5.93 -10.49
C ASP A 91 11.16 -6.72 -11.12
N TYR A 92 10.54 -7.63 -10.36
CA TYR A 92 9.36 -8.38 -10.77
C TYR A 92 8.19 -7.49 -11.22
N LEU A 93 7.75 -6.53 -10.39
CA LEU A 93 6.61 -5.67 -10.71
C LEU A 93 6.82 -4.92 -12.03
N HIS A 94 8.03 -4.41 -12.24
CA HIS A 94 8.35 -3.67 -13.45
C HIS A 94 8.54 -4.56 -14.67
N ASP A 95 9.11 -5.75 -14.51
CA ASP A 95 9.36 -6.68 -15.63
C ASP A 95 8.09 -7.42 -16.04
N THR A 96 7.21 -7.76 -15.10
CA THR A 96 5.95 -8.48 -15.34
C THR A 96 4.80 -7.55 -15.74
N TYR A 97 4.65 -6.41 -15.06
CA TYR A 97 3.51 -5.50 -15.26
C TYR A 97 3.90 -4.18 -15.91
N GLY A 98 5.15 -3.74 -15.80
CA GLY A 98 5.63 -2.49 -16.37
C GLY A 98 6.27 -2.64 -17.75
N ALA A 99 7.11 -1.66 -18.11
CA ALA A 99 7.95 -1.67 -19.31
C ALA A 99 9.37 -2.22 -19.04
N GLY A 100 9.57 -2.91 -17.91
CA GLY A 100 10.88 -3.23 -17.36
C GLY A 100 11.55 -2.06 -16.62
N ARG A 101 12.56 -2.36 -15.77
CA ARG A 101 13.42 -1.32 -15.17
C ARG A 101 14.62 -1.04 -16.07
N PRO A 102 14.86 0.22 -16.50
CA PRO A 102 16.07 0.54 -17.24
C PRO A 102 17.30 0.23 -16.39
N HIS A 103 18.39 -0.24 -17.02
CA HIS A 103 19.61 -0.65 -16.32
C HIS A 103 20.19 0.48 -15.44
N SER A 104 20.05 1.74 -15.87
CA SER A 104 20.43 2.94 -15.11
C SER A 104 19.66 3.13 -13.80
N ALA A 105 18.43 2.63 -13.69
CA ALA A 105 17.67 2.62 -12.43
C ALA A 105 18.26 1.63 -11.41
N ARG A 106 19.03 0.61 -11.84
CA ARG A 106 19.77 -0.27 -10.93
C ARG A 106 20.95 0.45 -10.27
N LEU A 107 21.58 1.38 -10.99
CA LEU A 107 22.72 2.16 -10.50
C LEU A 107 22.32 3.14 -9.37
N THR A 108 21.10 3.67 -9.41
CA THR A 108 20.58 4.63 -8.42
C THR A 108 19.97 4.00 -7.16
N ARG A 109 19.90 2.66 -7.09
CA ARG A 109 19.29 1.89 -5.97
C ARG A 109 19.74 2.33 -4.58
N ARG A 110 21.05 2.55 -4.39
CA ARG A 110 21.64 2.95 -3.10
C ARG A 110 21.13 4.31 -2.61
N PHE A 111 21.00 5.27 -3.52
CA PHE A 111 20.54 6.63 -3.20
C PHE A 111 19.03 6.66 -2.94
N ASP A 112 18.28 5.83 -3.66
CA ASP A 112 16.85 5.67 -3.44
C ASP A 112 16.54 5.01 -2.08
N LEU A 113 17.32 4.00 -1.67
CA LEU A 113 17.14 3.39 -0.35
C LEU A 113 17.46 4.38 0.77
N ALA A 114 18.59 5.10 0.69
CA ALA A 114 18.97 6.10 1.69
C ALA A 114 17.89 7.19 1.87
N GLY A 115 17.34 7.72 0.78
CA GLY A 115 16.24 8.67 0.88
C GLY A 115 14.93 8.08 1.42
N SER A 116 14.67 6.79 1.19
CA SER A 116 13.52 6.08 1.81
C SER A 116 13.72 5.95 3.31
N MET A 117 14.93 5.63 3.75
CA MET A 117 15.30 5.53 5.16
C MET A 117 15.16 6.88 5.87
N LEU A 118 15.69 7.97 5.31
CA LEU A 118 15.52 9.31 5.87
C LEU A 118 14.05 9.69 6.03
N ALA A 119 13.24 9.44 5.00
CA ALA A 119 11.83 9.81 5.02
C ALA A 119 10.95 8.88 5.91
N SER A 120 11.49 7.74 6.34
CA SER A 120 10.85 6.81 7.27
C SER A 120 11.32 7.02 8.71
N GLY A 121 12.60 7.38 8.92
CA GLY A 121 13.22 7.54 10.24
C GLY A 121 12.66 8.66 11.10
N LEU A 122 12.04 9.68 10.49
CA LEU A 122 11.46 10.82 11.22
C LEU A 122 10.03 10.55 11.76
N ARG A 123 9.45 9.36 11.57
CA ARG A 123 8.00 9.15 11.75
C ARG A 123 7.67 7.78 12.37
N PRO A 124 7.48 7.69 13.70
CA PRO A 124 7.21 6.42 14.38
C PRO A 124 5.75 5.92 14.29
N LYS A 125 4.80 6.72 13.76
CA LYS A 125 3.39 6.33 13.66
C LYS A 125 3.19 5.18 12.66
N GLY A 126 2.31 4.23 13.01
CA GLY A 126 2.07 3.00 12.24
C GLY A 126 3.17 1.93 12.37
N MET A 127 4.19 2.17 13.21
CA MET A 127 5.27 1.19 13.47
C MET A 127 4.86 0.11 14.45
N ARG A 128 3.99 0.44 15.40
CA ARG A 128 3.48 -0.48 16.41
C ARG A 128 1.97 -0.63 16.25
N THR A 129 1.48 -1.81 16.55
CA THR A 129 0.04 -2.03 16.70
C THR A 129 -0.47 -1.26 17.91
N ASP A 130 -1.72 -0.84 17.85
CA ASP A 130 -2.47 -0.46 19.04
C ASP A 130 -3.02 -1.71 19.73
N HIS A 131 -3.44 -1.57 21.00
CA HIS A 131 -4.02 -2.64 21.82
C HIS A 131 -5.55 -2.78 21.67
N GLY A 132 -6.14 -2.24 20.60
CA GLY A 132 -7.58 -2.30 20.35
C GLY A 132 -8.07 -3.62 19.77
N ASP A 133 -9.39 -3.77 19.68
CA ASP A 133 -10.11 -4.84 19.00
C ASP A 133 -9.58 -5.04 17.59
N ARG A 134 -9.18 -6.28 17.29
CA ARG A 134 -8.58 -6.67 16.01
C ARG A 134 -9.61 -7.29 15.06
N THR A 135 -10.88 -7.12 15.38
CA THR A 135 -11.99 -7.60 14.57
C THR A 135 -11.90 -7.03 13.17
N GLN A 136 -11.76 -7.93 12.20
CA GLN A 136 -11.76 -7.55 10.80
C GLN A 136 -13.17 -7.17 10.35
N PRO A 137 -13.29 -6.23 9.40
CA PRO A 137 -14.56 -5.95 8.76
C PRO A 137 -15.09 -7.21 8.06
N ALA A 138 -16.41 -7.37 8.01
CA ALA A 138 -17.03 -8.53 7.35
C ALA A 138 -16.80 -8.56 5.83
N LYS A 139 -16.44 -7.40 5.24
CA LYS A 139 -16.00 -7.25 3.85
C LYS A 139 -14.74 -6.39 3.83
N PRO A 140 -13.80 -6.62 2.89
CA PRO A 140 -12.59 -5.81 2.82
C PRO A 140 -12.91 -4.32 2.70
N LEU A 141 -12.21 -3.49 3.48
CA LEU A 141 -12.22 -2.04 3.28
C LEU A 141 -11.58 -1.73 1.92
N GLU A 142 -12.04 -0.68 1.24
CA GLU A 142 -11.37 -0.15 0.06
C GLU A 142 -10.81 1.24 0.35
N LEU A 143 -9.52 1.45 0.09
CA LEU A 143 -8.87 2.75 0.23
C LEU A 143 -8.37 3.25 -1.13
N TRP A 144 -8.97 4.32 -1.63
CA TRP A 144 -8.52 5.05 -2.81
C TRP A 144 -7.44 6.05 -2.44
N GLN A 145 -6.24 5.90 -3.01
CA GLN A 145 -5.06 6.64 -2.59
C GLN A 145 -3.92 6.66 -3.61
N TYR A 146 -2.81 7.29 -3.26
CA TYR A 146 -1.49 7.06 -3.89
C TYR A 146 -0.39 7.33 -2.86
N GLU A 147 0.77 6.67 -3.01
CA GLU A 147 1.82 6.69 -1.98
C GLU A 147 2.37 8.09 -1.67
N GLY A 148 2.41 8.97 -2.67
CA GLY A 148 2.87 10.36 -2.51
C GLY A 148 1.93 11.30 -1.74
N CYS A 149 0.73 10.86 -1.33
CA CYS A 149 -0.26 11.71 -0.65
C CYS A 149 -0.05 11.72 0.87
N PRO A 150 0.21 12.88 1.51
CA PRO A 150 0.40 12.94 2.96
C PRO A 150 -0.87 12.62 3.77
N TYR A 151 -2.05 12.93 3.24
CA TYR A 151 -3.33 12.63 3.90
C TYR A 151 -3.65 11.14 3.86
N SER A 152 -3.44 10.49 2.71
CA SER A 152 -3.58 9.03 2.59
C SER A 152 -2.59 8.28 3.47
N ARG A 153 -1.37 8.82 3.62
CA ARG A 153 -0.38 8.25 4.55
C ARG A 153 -0.91 8.20 5.98
N LYS A 154 -1.57 9.25 6.50
CA LYS A 154 -2.17 9.23 7.85
C LYS A 154 -3.17 8.07 8.00
N VAL A 155 -4.03 7.89 7.00
CA VAL A 155 -5.03 6.81 6.99
C VAL A 155 -4.34 5.44 6.95
N ARG A 156 -3.32 5.25 6.12
CA ARG A 156 -2.56 3.99 6.09
C ARG A 156 -1.84 3.70 7.41
N GLU A 157 -1.23 4.72 8.03
CA GLU A 157 -0.61 4.58 9.36
C GLU A 157 -1.63 4.07 10.38
N ARG A 158 -2.87 4.55 10.32
CA ARG A 158 -3.94 4.11 11.22
C ARG A 158 -4.46 2.71 10.91
N LEU A 159 -4.74 2.40 9.64
CA LEU A 159 -5.12 1.04 9.21
C LEU A 159 -4.06 0.01 9.62
N HIS A 160 -2.78 0.37 9.54
CA HIS A 160 -1.70 -0.47 10.03
C HIS A 160 -1.74 -0.64 11.54
N ALA A 161 -1.88 0.45 12.31
CA ALA A 161 -1.95 0.36 13.78
C ALA A 161 -3.11 -0.53 14.26
N LEU A 162 -4.21 -0.58 13.53
CA LEU A 162 -5.39 -1.41 13.80
C LEU A 162 -5.30 -2.82 13.16
N CYS A 163 -4.24 -3.11 12.41
CA CYS A 163 -4.07 -4.37 11.67
C CYS A 163 -5.26 -4.71 10.75
N LEU A 164 -5.84 -3.71 10.09
CA LEU A 164 -7.01 -3.88 9.21
C LEU A 164 -6.59 -4.17 7.77
N GLU A 165 -7.02 -5.30 7.23
CA GLU A 165 -6.85 -5.59 5.80
C GLU A 165 -7.65 -4.62 4.94
N VAL A 166 -7.02 -4.17 3.85
CA VAL A 166 -7.61 -3.17 2.97
C VAL A 166 -7.21 -3.43 1.53
N VAL A 167 -8.18 -3.36 0.62
CA VAL A 167 -7.93 -3.28 -0.81
C VAL A 167 -7.53 -1.84 -1.13
N VAL A 168 -6.29 -1.65 -1.57
CA VAL A 168 -5.78 -0.34 -1.94
C VAL A 168 -5.98 -0.11 -3.43
N ARG A 169 -6.72 0.94 -3.76
CA ARG A 169 -6.99 1.42 -5.12
C ARG A 169 -6.09 2.60 -5.44
N ASN A 170 -5.11 2.39 -6.30
CA ASN A 170 -4.20 3.47 -6.71
C ASN A 170 -4.88 4.44 -7.68
N VAL A 171 -4.69 5.73 -7.44
CA VAL A 171 -5.21 6.84 -8.27
C VAL A 171 -4.20 7.99 -8.32
N ALA A 172 -2.94 7.66 -8.56
CA ALA A 172 -1.88 8.64 -8.74
C ALA A 172 -2.20 9.58 -9.91
N LEU A 173 -1.50 10.72 -9.99
CA LEU A 173 -1.69 11.66 -11.09
C LEU A 173 -1.46 10.95 -12.45
N GLY A 174 -2.43 11.07 -13.37
CA GLY A 174 -2.40 10.39 -14.66
C GLY A 174 -3.05 9.00 -14.67
N SER A 175 -3.53 8.48 -13.55
CA SER A 175 -4.28 7.22 -13.51
C SER A 175 -5.62 7.33 -14.25
N PRO A 176 -6.00 6.34 -15.08
CA PRO A 176 -7.34 6.26 -15.67
C PRO A 176 -8.44 6.03 -14.62
N LYS A 177 -8.13 5.41 -13.48
CA LYS A 177 -9.08 5.14 -12.38
C LYS A 177 -9.59 6.40 -11.68
N ARG A 178 -9.01 7.57 -11.99
CA ARG A 178 -9.54 8.87 -11.53
C ARG A 178 -11.00 9.07 -11.95
N ALA A 179 -11.36 8.73 -13.19
CA ALA A 179 -12.76 8.80 -13.63
C ALA A 179 -13.67 7.89 -12.79
N THR A 180 -13.21 6.67 -12.49
CA THR A 180 -13.93 5.72 -11.62
C THR A 180 -14.13 6.26 -10.21
N LEU A 181 -13.12 6.92 -9.63
CA LEU A 181 -13.24 7.56 -8.33
C LEU A 181 -14.31 8.66 -8.33
N VAL A 182 -14.35 9.52 -9.37
CA VAL A 182 -15.41 10.53 -9.51
C VAL A 182 -16.77 9.89 -9.63
N ALA A 183 -16.90 8.84 -10.45
CA ALA A 183 -18.18 8.15 -10.62
C ALA A 183 -18.69 7.54 -9.29
N ARG A 184 -17.78 7.07 -8.43
CA ARG A 184 -18.13 6.44 -7.16
C ARG A 184 -18.39 7.42 -6.02
N GLY A 185 -17.58 8.46 -5.88
CA GLY A 185 -17.65 9.38 -4.73
C GLY A 185 -18.00 10.83 -5.09
N GLY A 186 -18.21 11.14 -6.37
CA GLY A 186 -18.64 12.45 -6.84
C GLY A 186 -17.51 13.47 -7.05
N LYS A 187 -16.29 13.22 -6.57
CA LYS A 187 -15.15 14.14 -6.76
C LYS A 187 -13.79 13.44 -6.79
N MET A 188 -12.82 14.10 -7.45
CA MET A 188 -11.43 13.69 -7.46
C MET A 188 -10.71 14.10 -6.17
N GLN A 189 -10.90 13.32 -5.11
CA GLN A 189 -10.25 13.57 -3.83
C GLN A 189 -9.77 12.27 -3.20
N VAL A 190 -8.59 12.32 -2.58
CA VAL A 190 -8.03 11.21 -1.79
C VAL A 190 -7.48 11.72 -0.46
N PRO A 191 -7.47 10.89 0.61
CA PRO A 191 -8.00 9.53 0.68
C PRO A 191 -9.53 9.48 0.54
N PHE A 192 -10.02 8.38 0.00
CA PHE A 192 -11.45 8.03 0.01
C PHE A 192 -11.58 6.58 0.47
N LEU A 193 -12.21 6.37 1.62
CA LEU A 193 -12.39 5.06 2.25
C LEU A 193 -13.82 4.58 2.01
N ILE A 194 -13.97 3.32 1.63
CA ILE A 194 -15.27 2.65 1.54
C ILE A 194 -15.27 1.46 2.50
N ASP A 195 -16.26 1.42 3.38
CA ASP A 195 -16.63 0.26 4.18
C ASP A 195 -17.98 -0.29 3.68
N SER A 196 -17.90 -1.27 2.78
CA SER A 196 -19.07 -1.93 2.21
C SER A 196 -19.83 -2.81 3.20
N SER A 197 -19.20 -3.18 4.33
CA SER A 197 -19.88 -3.96 5.37
C SER A 197 -20.86 -3.10 6.17
N ARG A 198 -20.61 -1.78 6.22
CA ARG A 198 -21.41 -0.80 6.96
C ARG A 198 -22.13 0.23 6.07
N GLY A 199 -21.93 0.15 4.75
CA GLY A 199 -22.53 1.12 3.81
C GLY A 199 -21.93 2.53 3.93
N VAL A 200 -20.69 2.64 4.38
CA VAL A 200 -20.01 3.92 4.65
C VAL A 200 -19.02 4.23 3.53
N ALA A 201 -19.02 5.48 3.07
CA ALA A 201 -18.03 6.01 2.14
C ALA A 201 -17.63 7.42 2.59
N LEU A 202 -16.34 7.63 2.88
CA LEU A 202 -15.84 8.83 3.54
C LEU A 202 -14.68 9.45 2.76
N TYR A 203 -14.77 10.77 2.59
CA TYR A 203 -13.63 11.63 2.25
C TYR A 203 -13.03 12.21 3.54
N GLU A 204 -12.03 13.09 3.37
CA GLU A 204 -11.31 13.78 4.43
C GLU A 204 -10.54 12.84 5.37
N SER A 205 -9.23 13.03 5.49
CA SER A 205 -8.42 12.10 6.28
C SER A 205 -8.82 12.08 7.75
N GLU A 206 -9.23 13.22 8.32
CA GLU A 206 -9.60 13.29 9.74
C GLU A 206 -10.94 12.58 10.02
N ASP A 207 -11.93 12.70 9.13
CA ASP A 207 -13.21 11.99 9.25
C ASP A 207 -13.01 10.48 9.13
N ILE A 208 -12.15 10.05 8.19
CA ILE A 208 -11.76 8.65 8.04
C ILE A 208 -11.08 8.13 9.31
N LEU A 209 -10.17 8.91 9.90
CA LEU A 209 -9.48 8.52 11.14
C LEU A 209 -10.46 8.39 12.30
N ALA A 210 -11.34 9.37 12.49
CA ALA A 210 -12.36 9.33 13.53
C ALA A 210 -13.30 8.13 13.37
N TYR A 211 -13.67 7.81 12.13
CA TYR A 211 -14.46 6.62 11.82
C TYR A 211 -13.72 5.33 12.22
N LEU A 212 -12.48 5.15 11.75
CA LEU A 212 -11.68 3.97 12.08
C LEU A 212 -11.51 3.79 13.58
N ASP A 213 -11.29 4.88 14.32
CA ASP A 213 -11.19 4.87 15.78
C ASP A 213 -12.50 4.43 16.43
N SER A 214 -13.61 5.06 16.03
CA SER A 214 -14.92 4.78 16.62
C SER A 214 -15.42 3.37 16.34
N VAL A 215 -15.01 2.75 15.23
CA VAL A 215 -15.53 1.44 14.79
C VAL A 215 -14.59 0.30 15.15
N TYR A 216 -13.28 0.49 14.95
CA TYR A 216 -12.30 -0.60 14.95
C TYR A 216 -11.22 -0.47 16.02
N ALA A 217 -11.21 0.59 16.85
CA ALA A 217 -10.22 0.77 17.91
C ALA A 217 -10.76 0.52 19.33
N ARG A 218 -11.91 -0.17 19.46
CA ARG A 218 -12.59 -0.39 20.74
C ARG A 218 -11.97 -1.48 21.60
#